data_AF-A0A3M1GQG4-F1
#
_entry.id   AF-A0A3M1GQG4-F1
#
_cell.length_a   1.000
_cell.length_b   1.000
_cell.length_c   1.000
_cell.angle_alpha   90.00
_cell.angle_beta   90.00
_cell.angle_gamma   90.00
#
_symmetry.space_group_name_H-M   'P 1'
#
loop_
_entity.id
_entity.type
_entity.pdbx_description
1 polymer ?
#
loop_
_entity_poly.entity_id
_entity_poly.type
_entity_poly.pdbx_seq_one_letter_code
_entity_poly.pdbx_strand_id
1 'polypeptide(L)'
;MLESALYETGRFVIVERGDLGSVMAEQDLQASGRAAEGAKVAQTGELLSARYLATGDITEASESTSGEGAGINIRGFRIGGSTAKASIVVVVKLVDTTTGEVVASKRVRGEAGRTSVRISGYKDGLGGSLGAFAKTPLGEAAQDCINQAVKFIAESMEDYAVEGAVVLVKGDQIVINLGSDRGVTEGAVFLVRDEGEVLRDPDTGEVLDRFEGETTATLEVTRVREKVSYCKLVDGELPERGDRVESQSL
;
A
#
# COMPACT_ATOMS: atom_id res chain seq x y z
N MET A 1 9.65 -7.62 -3.65
CA MET A 1 9.97 -7.43 -2.21
C MET A 1 9.08 -6.36 -1.59
N LEU A 2 9.10 -5.11 -2.08
CA LEU A 2 8.27 -4.04 -1.51
C LEU A 2 6.77 -4.34 -1.62
N GLU A 3 6.28 -4.75 -2.80
CA GLU A 3 4.88 -5.12 -3.03
C GLU A 3 4.40 -6.22 -2.08
N SER A 4 5.19 -7.30 -1.96
CA SER A 4 4.91 -8.41 -1.03
C SER A 4 4.85 -7.92 0.42
N ALA A 5 5.80 -7.08 0.83
CA ALA A 5 5.87 -6.55 2.17
C ALA A 5 4.66 -5.64 2.49
N LEU A 6 4.22 -4.82 1.52
CA LEU A 6 3.00 -4.02 1.65
C LEU A 6 1.74 -4.90 1.70
N TYR A 7 1.64 -5.92 0.83
CA TYR A 7 0.53 -6.88 0.82
C TYR A 7 0.39 -7.62 2.16
N GLU A 8 1.51 -8.07 2.72
CA GLU A 8 1.56 -8.75 4.03
C GLU A 8 1.08 -7.87 5.19
N THR A 9 1.10 -6.54 5.06
CA THR A 9 0.53 -5.67 6.11
C THR A 9 -0.99 -5.80 6.22
N GLY A 10 -1.67 -6.23 5.16
CA GLY A 10 -3.14 -6.24 5.08
C GLY A 10 -3.77 -4.84 5.11
N ARG A 11 -2.98 -3.77 4.96
CA ARG A 11 -3.47 -2.37 5.00
C ARG A 11 -3.67 -1.76 3.61
N PHE A 12 -3.24 -2.44 2.55
CA PHE A 12 -3.22 -1.91 1.20
C PHE A 12 -3.81 -2.90 0.21
N VAL A 13 -4.58 -2.38 -0.75
CA VAL A 13 -4.90 -3.09 -1.98
C VAL A 13 -3.76 -2.84 -2.97
N ILE A 14 -2.91 -3.85 -3.15
CA ILE A 14 -1.78 -3.79 -4.08
C ILE A 14 -2.24 -4.23 -5.46
N VAL A 15 -1.92 -3.42 -6.48
CA VAL A 15 -2.24 -3.73 -7.87
C VAL A 15 -0.95 -4.03 -8.62
N GLU A 16 -0.92 -5.16 -9.33
CA GLU A 16 0.22 -5.61 -10.11
C GLU A 16 0.50 -4.66 -11.29
N ARG A 17 1.78 -4.34 -11.49
CA ARG A 17 2.27 -3.47 -12.57
C ARG A 17 3.51 -4.01 -13.26
N GLY A 18 4.33 -4.81 -12.58
CA GLY A 18 5.54 -5.41 -13.16
C GLY A 18 5.20 -6.43 -14.24
N ASP A 19 4.13 -7.20 -14.04
CA ASP A 19 3.69 -8.24 -14.97
C ASP A 19 2.33 -7.94 -15.65
N LEU A 20 1.96 -6.66 -15.73
CA LEU A 20 0.67 -6.23 -16.30
C LEU A 20 0.52 -6.66 -17.77
N GLY A 21 1.62 -6.71 -18.52
CA GLY A 21 1.61 -7.15 -19.92
C GLY A 21 1.15 -8.59 -20.08
N SER A 22 1.56 -9.51 -19.20
CA SER A 22 1.11 -10.90 -19.22
C SER A 22 -0.37 -11.02 -18.85
N VAL A 23 -0.85 -10.22 -17.89
CA VAL A 23 -2.27 -10.14 -17.53
C VAL A 23 -3.12 -9.63 -18.69
N MET A 24 -2.65 -8.59 -19.39
CA MET A 24 -3.33 -8.07 -20.58
C MET A 24 -3.33 -9.09 -21.72
N ALA A 25 -2.21 -9.80 -21.95
CA ALA A 25 -2.12 -10.85 -22.96
C ALA A 25 -3.10 -12.00 -22.69
N GLU A 26 -3.34 -12.35 -21.42
CA GLU A 26 -4.35 -13.35 -21.04
C GLU A 26 -5.78 -12.85 -21.31
N GLN A 27 -6.07 -11.58 -21.00
CA GLN A 27 -7.36 -10.95 -21.35
C GLN A 27 -7.58 -10.91 -22.87
N ASP A 28 -6.54 -10.59 -23.64
CA ASP A 28 -6.57 -10.59 -25.10
C ASP A 28 -6.75 -12.00 -25.67
N LEU A 29 -6.11 -13.01 -25.07
CA LEU A 29 -6.30 -14.41 -25.43
C LEU A 29 -7.76 -14.83 -25.22
N GLN A 30 -8.36 -14.46 -24.08
CA GLN A 30 -9.78 -14.69 -23.82
C GLN A 30 -10.67 -13.95 -24.83
N ALA A 31 -10.41 -12.67 -25.07
CA ALA A 31 -11.18 -11.83 -26.00
C ALA A 31 -11.07 -12.30 -27.46
N SER A 32 -9.97 -12.97 -27.82
CA SER A 32 -9.77 -13.53 -29.17
C SER A 32 -10.63 -14.77 -29.47
N GLY A 33 -11.30 -15.34 -28.46
CA GLY A 33 -12.10 -16.57 -28.60
C GLY A 33 -11.26 -17.85 -28.72
N ARG A 34 -9.96 -17.79 -28.40
CA ARG A 34 -9.06 -18.95 -28.45
C ARG A 34 -9.00 -19.76 -27.15
N ALA A 35 -9.38 -19.14 -26.03
CA ALA A 35 -9.46 -19.79 -24.72
C ALA A 35 -10.89 -20.30 -24.42
N ALA A 36 -11.00 -21.15 -23.41
CA ALA A 36 -12.30 -21.70 -22.99
C ALA A 36 -13.21 -20.61 -22.41
N GLU A 37 -14.50 -20.67 -22.71
CA GLU A 37 -15.49 -19.74 -22.15
C GLU A 37 -15.93 -20.17 -20.74
N GLY A 38 -16.27 -19.18 -19.89
CA GLY A 38 -16.80 -19.43 -18.56
C GLY A 38 -17.18 -18.14 -17.82
N ALA A 39 -17.97 -18.28 -16.76
CA ALA A 39 -18.43 -17.13 -15.95
C ALA A 39 -17.32 -16.48 -15.10
N LYS A 40 -16.14 -17.11 -15.00
CA LYS A 40 -15.00 -16.68 -14.18
C LYS A 40 -13.70 -16.78 -14.97
N VAL A 41 -13.61 -16.04 -16.07
CA VAL A 41 -12.44 -16.00 -16.96
C VAL A 41 -11.82 -14.60 -16.94
N ALA A 42 -10.64 -14.44 -17.56
CA ALA A 42 -10.02 -13.14 -17.72
C ALA A 42 -10.93 -12.20 -18.54
N GLN A 43 -11.07 -10.95 -18.11
CA GLN A 43 -11.99 -10.00 -18.73
C GLN A 43 -11.31 -8.67 -18.98
N THR A 44 -11.46 -8.16 -20.20
CA THR A 44 -11.04 -6.81 -20.57
C THR A 44 -11.88 -5.77 -19.82
N GLY A 45 -11.26 -4.67 -19.40
CA GLY A 45 -11.93 -3.55 -18.73
C GLY A 45 -12.01 -3.65 -17.20
N GLU A 46 -11.61 -4.78 -16.63
CA GLU A 46 -11.65 -5.05 -15.18
C GLU A 46 -10.31 -4.80 -14.47
N LEU A 47 -9.31 -4.25 -15.17
CA LEU A 47 -8.02 -3.89 -14.55
C LEU A 47 -8.19 -2.71 -13.59
N LEU A 48 -7.84 -2.92 -12.33
CA LEU A 48 -7.92 -1.89 -11.30
C LEU A 48 -6.89 -0.77 -11.56
N SER A 49 -7.33 0.49 -11.44
CA SER A 49 -6.44 1.64 -11.30
C SER A 49 -5.94 1.76 -9.85
N ALA A 50 -4.79 2.41 -9.65
CA ALA A 50 -4.24 2.70 -8.33
C ALA A 50 -4.29 4.21 -8.08
N ARG A 51 -4.77 4.63 -6.90
CA ARG A 51 -4.80 6.05 -6.49
C ARG A 51 -3.42 6.60 -6.15
N TYR A 52 -2.54 5.74 -5.63
CA TYR A 52 -1.18 6.11 -5.31
C TYR A 52 -0.19 5.15 -5.97
N LEU A 53 0.94 5.71 -6.41
CA LEU A 53 2.08 4.98 -6.92
C LEU A 53 3.22 5.10 -5.89
N ALA A 54 3.64 3.97 -5.33
CA ALA A 54 4.85 3.90 -4.51
C ALA A 54 6.05 3.57 -5.41
N THR A 55 7.11 4.39 -5.36
CA THR A 55 8.35 4.16 -6.09
C THR A 55 9.54 4.13 -5.14
N GLY A 56 10.60 3.41 -5.55
CA GLY A 56 11.82 3.27 -4.76
C GLY A 56 13.05 3.32 -5.65
N ASP A 57 13.91 4.32 -5.43
CA ASP A 57 15.16 4.52 -6.17
C ASP A 57 16.34 4.14 -5.28
N ILE A 58 17.15 3.14 -5.66
CA ILE A 58 18.40 2.82 -4.96
C ILE A 58 19.43 3.90 -5.29
N THR A 59 19.80 4.70 -4.29
CA THR A 59 20.76 5.80 -4.44
C THR A 59 22.16 5.46 -3.97
N GLU A 60 22.31 4.45 -3.12
CA GLU A 60 23.61 4.00 -2.63
C GLU A 60 23.54 2.50 -2.31
N ALA A 61 24.57 1.77 -2.69
CA ALA A 61 24.78 0.38 -2.29
C ALA A 61 26.27 0.21 -1.99
N SER A 62 26.59 -0.11 -0.75
CA SER A 62 27.96 -0.28 -0.29
C SER A 62 28.10 -1.60 0.44
N GLU A 63 29.12 -2.38 0.10
CA GLU A 63 29.50 -3.58 0.82
C GLU A 63 30.97 -3.45 1.21
N SER A 64 31.25 -3.65 2.48
CA SER A 64 32.60 -3.56 3.05
C SER A 64 32.87 -4.79 3.90
N THR A 65 33.92 -5.51 3.55
CA THR A 65 34.42 -6.64 4.33
C THR A 65 35.50 -6.14 5.28
N SER A 66 35.19 -6.04 6.57
CA SER A 66 36.26 -5.94 7.57
C SER A 66 36.88 -7.33 7.72
N GLY A 67 38.01 -7.58 7.03
CA GLY A 67 38.57 -8.94 6.96
C GLY A 67 40.01 -9.11 6.47
N GLU A 68 40.61 -8.16 5.74
CA GLU A 68 42.04 -8.25 5.39
C GLU A 68 42.91 -7.81 6.57
N GLY A 69 43.17 -8.73 7.51
CA GLY A 69 44.34 -8.64 8.41
C GLY A 69 44.10 -8.74 9.93
N ALA A 70 42.87 -8.64 10.43
CA ALA A 70 42.59 -8.66 11.87
C ALA A 70 42.30 -10.08 12.40
N GLY A 71 43.29 -10.97 12.35
CA GLY A 71 43.22 -12.27 13.03
C GLY A 71 44.09 -12.26 14.29
N ILE A 72 43.57 -12.66 15.44
CA ILE A 72 44.39 -12.88 16.63
C ILE A 72 44.94 -14.30 16.56
N ASN A 73 46.27 -14.44 16.52
CA ASN A 73 46.93 -15.74 16.62
C ASN A 73 47.12 -16.10 18.10
N ILE A 74 46.42 -17.12 18.56
CA ILE A 74 46.62 -17.70 19.90
C ILE A 74 47.08 -19.14 19.73
N ARG A 75 48.33 -19.43 20.12
CA ARG A 75 48.93 -20.79 20.10
C ARG A 75 48.80 -21.53 18.75
N GLY A 76 49.03 -20.83 17.65
CA GLY A 76 48.98 -21.43 16.30
C GLY A 76 47.59 -21.58 15.69
N PHE A 77 46.53 -21.24 16.43
CA PHE A 77 45.18 -21.13 15.89
C PHE A 77 44.88 -19.66 15.54
N ARG A 78 44.57 -19.43 14.26
CA ARG A 78 44.11 -18.13 13.77
C ARG A 78 42.60 -18.04 13.98
N ILE A 79 42.17 -17.20 14.91
CA ILE A 79 40.75 -16.84 15.07
C ILE A 79 40.55 -15.47 14.44
N GLY A 80 39.86 -15.43 13.30
CA GLY A 80 39.49 -14.22 12.60
C GLY A 80 38.08 -14.36 12.05
N GLY A 81 37.16 -13.50 12.49
CA GLY A 81 35.84 -13.38 11.92
C GLY A 81 35.85 -12.26 10.88
N SER A 82 35.45 -12.55 9.65
CA SER A 82 35.14 -11.51 8.67
C SER A 82 33.75 -10.96 8.98
N THR A 83 33.66 -9.74 9.51
CA THR A 83 32.38 -9.04 9.59
C THR A 83 32.19 -8.29 8.27
N ALA A 84 31.34 -8.84 7.40
CA ALA A 84 30.89 -8.14 6.22
C ALA A 84 29.76 -7.17 6.62
N LYS A 85 29.95 -5.89 6.34
CA LYS A 85 28.96 -4.82 6.55
C LYS A 85 28.46 -4.39 5.18
N ALA A 86 27.15 -4.44 4.97
CA ALA A 86 26.53 -3.83 3.80
C ALA A 86 25.56 -2.74 4.25
N SER A 87 25.41 -1.70 3.43
CA SER A 87 24.33 -0.74 3.58
C SER A 87 23.76 -0.37 2.21
N ILE A 88 22.45 -0.18 2.18
CA ILE A 88 21.70 0.27 1.01
C ILE A 88 20.97 1.55 1.41
N VAL A 89 20.88 2.51 0.49
CA VAL A 89 20.08 3.72 0.67
C VAL A 89 19.08 3.83 -0.46
N VAL A 90 17.80 3.81 -0.11
CA VAL A 90 16.67 3.93 -1.03
C VAL A 90 15.96 5.26 -0.79
N VAL A 91 15.56 5.95 -1.84
CA VAL A 91 14.61 7.05 -1.76
C VAL A 91 13.25 6.51 -2.16
N VAL A 92 12.31 6.51 -1.23
CA VAL A 92 10.94 6.05 -1.42
C VAL A 92 10.05 7.25 -1.63
N LYS A 93 9.18 7.20 -2.63
CA LYS A 93 8.20 8.25 -2.92
C LYS A 93 6.81 7.64 -3.02
N LEU A 94 5.81 8.40 -2.59
CA LEU A 94 4.41 8.13 -2.81
C LEU A 94 3.86 9.26 -3.69
N VAL A 95 3.23 8.89 -4.80
CA VAL A 95 2.73 9.83 -5.81
C VAL A 95 1.22 9.66 -5.97
N ASP A 96 0.45 10.74 -5.88
CA ASP A 96 -0.97 10.73 -6.21
C ASP A 96 -1.13 10.65 -7.74
N THR A 97 -1.82 9.64 -8.25
CA THR A 97 -1.96 9.41 -9.70
C THR A 97 -2.97 10.36 -10.36
N THR A 98 -3.77 11.06 -9.57
CA THR A 98 -4.74 12.07 -10.03
C THR A 98 -4.06 13.37 -10.40
N THR A 99 -3.15 13.85 -9.55
CA THR A 99 -2.46 15.14 -9.71
C THR A 99 -1.02 15.01 -10.20
N GLY A 100 -0.40 13.84 -10.01
CA GLY A 100 1.03 13.63 -10.23
C GLY A 100 1.91 14.16 -9.09
N GLU A 101 1.33 14.62 -7.99
CA GLU A 101 2.05 15.19 -6.86
C GLU A 101 2.76 14.12 -6.03
N VAL A 102 4.00 14.40 -5.61
CA VAL A 102 4.71 13.58 -4.63
C VAL A 102 4.22 13.93 -3.24
N VAL A 103 3.22 13.20 -2.76
CA VAL A 103 2.57 13.45 -1.47
C VAL A 103 3.42 13.04 -0.27
N ALA A 104 4.36 12.10 -0.45
CA ALA A 104 5.31 11.72 0.59
C ALA A 104 6.65 11.27 -0.02
N SER A 105 7.77 11.60 0.63
CA SER A 105 9.11 11.15 0.21
C SER A 105 10.05 10.97 1.40
N LYS A 106 10.80 9.87 1.42
CA LYS A 106 11.78 9.59 2.48
C LYS A 106 13.00 8.84 1.96
N ARG A 107 14.18 9.30 2.40
CA ARG A 107 15.44 8.59 2.24
C ARG A 107 15.56 7.57 3.39
N VAL A 108 15.69 6.30 3.04
CA VAL A 108 15.75 5.16 3.96
C VAL A 108 17.11 4.49 3.82
N ARG A 109 17.80 4.26 4.93
CA ARG A 109 19.09 3.54 4.97
C ARG A 109 18.91 2.21 5.70
N GLY A 110 19.19 1.14 5.00
CA GLY A 110 19.20 -0.22 5.50
C GLY A 110 20.63 -0.70 5.75
N GLU A 111 20.86 -1.40 6.85
CA GLU A 111 22.20 -1.90 7.21
C GLU A 111 22.15 -3.39 7.58
N ALA A 112 23.16 -4.14 7.16
CA ALA A 112 23.33 -5.55 7.54
C ALA A 112 23.45 -5.70 9.07
N GLY A 113 22.80 -6.71 9.64
CA GLY A 113 22.80 -6.97 11.08
C GLY A 113 21.91 -6.06 11.95
N ARG A 114 21.17 -5.10 11.38
CA ARG A 114 20.14 -4.35 12.13
C ARG A 114 18.93 -5.24 12.43
N THR A 115 18.54 -5.28 13.70
CA THR A 115 17.36 -6.03 14.18
C THR A 115 16.07 -5.56 13.49
N SER A 116 15.26 -6.51 13.05
CA SER A 116 13.98 -6.29 12.36
C SER A 116 13.07 -5.32 13.12
N VAL A 117 12.63 -4.26 12.44
CA VAL A 117 11.57 -3.38 12.91
C VAL A 117 10.27 -4.18 12.96
N ARG A 118 9.72 -4.40 14.15
CA ARG A 118 8.40 -5.01 14.32
C ARG A 118 7.33 -3.97 14.00
N ILE A 119 6.59 -4.18 12.91
CA ILE A 119 5.39 -3.38 12.57
C ILE A 119 4.17 -4.09 13.18
N SER A 120 3.28 -3.36 13.85
CA SER A 120 2.05 -3.93 14.42
C SER A 120 1.14 -4.48 13.31
N GLY A 121 0.85 -5.79 13.35
CA GLY A 121 0.14 -6.53 12.29
C GLY A 121 1.05 -7.35 11.37
N TYR A 122 2.36 -7.12 11.41
CA TYR A 122 3.36 -7.83 10.63
C TYR A 122 3.88 -9.04 11.42
N LYS A 123 3.57 -10.27 10.96
CA LYS A 123 4.16 -11.49 11.51
C LYS A 123 5.61 -11.59 11.02
N ASP A 124 6.53 -11.77 11.97
CA ASP A 124 7.95 -12.06 11.75
C ASP A 124 8.12 -13.05 10.58
N GLY A 125 8.58 -12.56 9.42
CA GLY A 125 9.06 -13.45 8.36
C GLY A 125 8.70 -13.09 6.93
N LEU A 126 9.40 -12.11 6.35
CA LEU A 126 9.82 -12.16 4.93
C LEU A 126 10.91 -13.25 4.71
N GLY A 127 10.86 -14.34 5.46
CA GLY A 127 11.83 -15.44 5.44
C GLY A 127 11.48 -16.58 4.47
N GLY A 128 10.30 -16.55 3.84
CA GLY A 128 9.79 -17.67 3.06
C GLY A 128 10.32 -17.77 1.62
N SER A 129 10.56 -16.63 0.95
CA SER A 129 10.78 -16.62 -0.52
C SER A 129 12.18 -16.18 -0.96
N LEU A 130 12.98 -15.55 -0.09
CA LEU A 130 14.28 -14.97 -0.46
C LEU A 130 15.50 -15.91 -0.31
N GLY A 131 15.30 -17.12 0.20
CA GLY A 131 16.31 -18.19 0.20
C GLY A 131 17.68 -17.79 0.78
N ALA A 132 18.74 -18.05 0.02
CA ALA A 132 20.12 -17.75 0.40
C ALA A 132 20.47 -16.24 0.29
N PHE A 133 19.75 -15.47 -0.52
CA PHE A 133 20.04 -14.04 -0.75
C PHE A 133 19.71 -13.19 0.48
N ALA A 134 18.58 -13.43 1.14
CA ALA A 134 18.21 -12.73 2.38
C ALA A 134 19.23 -12.95 3.52
N LYS A 135 20.05 -14.00 3.45
CA LYS A 135 21.10 -14.30 4.44
C LYS A 135 22.44 -13.64 4.13
N THR A 136 22.56 -12.95 3.00
CA THR A 136 23.76 -12.16 2.68
C THR A 136 23.68 -10.79 3.38
N PRO A 137 24.81 -10.16 3.73
CA PRO A 137 24.81 -8.81 4.29
C PRO A 137 24.02 -7.81 3.43
N LEU A 138 24.17 -7.89 2.11
CA LEU A 138 23.43 -7.04 1.18
C LEU A 138 21.92 -7.33 1.21
N GLY A 139 21.53 -8.61 1.29
CA GLY A 139 20.13 -9.01 1.42
C GLY A 139 19.51 -8.57 2.75
N GLU A 140 20.25 -8.63 3.86
CA GLU A 140 19.83 -8.09 5.15
C GLU A 140 19.64 -6.58 5.10
N ALA A 141 20.59 -5.85 4.49
CA ALA A 141 20.48 -4.40 4.31
C ALA A 141 19.29 -4.02 3.40
N ALA A 142 19.03 -4.78 2.33
CA ALA A 142 17.86 -4.59 1.49
C ALA A 142 16.56 -4.82 2.27
N GLN A 143 16.50 -5.88 3.07
CA GLN A 143 15.34 -6.22 3.88
C GLN A 143 15.05 -5.14 4.92
N ASP A 144 16.08 -4.62 5.60
CA ASP A 144 15.95 -3.50 6.53
C ASP A 144 15.42 -2.24 5.84
N CYS A 145 15.95 -1.90 4.65
CA CYS A 145 15.43 -0.82 3.81
C CYS A 145 13.95 -0.99 3.49
N ILE A 146 13.52 -2.19 3.07
CA ILE A 146 12.12 -2.46 2.74
C ILE A 146 11.22 -2.35 3.97
N ASN A 147 11.62 -2.89 5.11
CA ASN A 147 10.82 -2.80 6.34
C ASN A 147 10.61 -1.34 6.76
N GLN A 148 11.67 -0.53 6.71
CA GLN A 148 11.58 0.90 7.02
C GLN A 148 10.75 1.66 5.97
N ALA A 149 10.85 1.31 4.70
CA ALA A 149 10.04 1.88 3.62
C ALA A 149 8.54 1.58 3.81
N VAL A 150 8.19 0.32 4.11
CA VAL A 150 6.80 -0.08 4.39
C VAL A 150 6.25 0.66 5.60
N LYS A 151 7.03 0.75 6.68
CA LYS A 151 6.64 1.53 7.86
C LYS A 151 6.35 2.98 7.49
N PHE A 152 7.25 3.62 6.73
CA PHE A 152 7.05 4.99 6.28
C PHE A 152 5.79 5.16 5.41
N ILE A 153 5.56 4.25 4.45
CA ILE A 153 4.37 4.30 3.59
C ILE A 153 3.10 4.11 4.42
N ALA A 154 3.11 3.18 5.37
CA ALA A 154 1.98 2.95 6.28
C ALA A 154 1.69 4.18 7.14
N GLU A 155 2.70 4.75 7.80
CA GLU A 155 2.54 5.96 8.61
C GLU A 155 2.08 7.16 7.76
N SER A 156 2.63 7.34 6.56
CA SER A 156 2.22 8.44 5.66
C SER A 156 0.79 8.27 5.16
N MET A 157 0.24 7.06 5.19
CA MET A 157 -1.10 6.74 4.73
C MET A 157 -2.11 6.68 5.87
N GLU A 158 -1.68 6.70 7.14
CA GLU A 158 -2.56 6.74 8.31
C GLU A 158 -3.34 8.07 8.40
N ASP A 159 -2.76 9.16 7.89
CA ASP A 159 -3.42 10.48 7.85
C ASP A 159 -4.48 10.59 6.73
N TYR A 160 -4.53 9.63 5.80
CA TYR A 160 -5.52 9.63 4.72
C TYR A 160 -6.74 8.82 5.15
N ALA A 161 -7.88 9.50 5.28
CA ALA A 161 -9.15 8.86 5.64
C ALA A 161 -9.48 7.71 4.68
N VAL A 162 -10.08 6.63 5.22
CA VAL A 162 -10.58 5.54 4.39
C VAL A 162 -11.79 6.07 3.62
N GLU A 163 -11.56 6.41 2.36
CA GLU A 163 -12.59 6.92 1.47
C GLU A 163 -13.22 5.81 0.62
N GLY A 164 -14.52 5.90 0.45
CA GLY A 164 -15.33 5.03 -0.39
C GLY A 164 -16.48 5.78 -1.02
N ALA A 165 -17.42 5.01 -1.56
CA ALA A 165 -18.66 5.51 -2.10
C ALA A 165 -19.83 4.59 -1.75
N VAL A 166 -21.03 5.19 -1.71
CA VAL A 166 -22.29 4.45 -1.64
C VAL A 166 -22.53 3.72 -2.96
N VAL A 167 -22.62 2.40 -2.92
CA VAL A 167 -22.83 1.55 -4.12
C VAL A 167 -24.26 1.07 -4.30
N LEU A 168 -25.05 1.05 -3.22
CA LEU A 168 -26.45 0.65 -3.24
C LEU A 168 -27.22 1.30 -2.10
N VAL A 169 -28.41 1.81 -2.41
CA VAL A 169 -29.42 2.25 -1.45
C VAL A 169 -30.71 1.53 -1.80
N LYS A 170 -31.25 0.73 -0.87
CA LYS A 170 -32.50 -0.01 -1.07
C LYS A 170 -33.34 0.01 0.21
N GLY A 171 -34.35 0.89 0.23
CA GLY A 171 -35.07 1.20 1.47
C GLY A 171 -34.09 1.75 2.50
N ASP A 172 -34.10 1.18 3.70
CA ASP A 172 -33.20 1.60 4.80
C ASP A 172 -31.80 0.95 4.74
N GLN A 173 -31.56 0.08 3.75
CA GLN A 173 -30.28 -0.60 3.61
C GLN A 173 -29.34 0.18 2.68
N ILE A 174 -28.24 0.67 3.25
CA ILE A 174 -27.18 1.37 2.53
C ILE A 174 -25.95 0.44 2.43
N VAL A 175 -25.28 0.41 1.29
CA VAL A 175 -24.07 -0.40 1.09
C VAL A 175 -22.96 0.49 0.56
N ILE A 176 -21.79 0.39 1.18
CA ILE A 176 -20.57 1.10 0.77
C ILE A 176 -19.52 0.12 0.23
N ASN A 177 -18.66 0.56 -0.69
CA ASN A 177 -17.57 -0.23 -1.27
C ASN A 177 -16.32 -0.34 -0.37
N LEU A 178 -16.54 -0.36 0.95
CA LEU A 178 -15.50 -0.51 1.96
C LEU A 178 -15.79 -1.77 2.76
N GLY A 179 -14.86 -2.73 2.78
CA GLY A 179 -15.01 -3.99 3.49
C GLY A 179 -13.90 -4.23 4.52
N SER A 180 -13.84 -5.46 5.03
CA SER A 180 -12.80 -5.86 5.98
C SER A 180 -11.40 -5.82 5.36
N ASP A 181 -11.29 -5.92 4.03
CA ASP A 181 -10.04 -5.74 3.28
C ASP A 181 -9.42 -4.34 3.41
N ARG A 182 -10.23 -3.36 3.81
CA ARG A 182 -9.85 -1.97 4.08
C ARG A 182 -9.92 -1.62 5.58
N GLY A 183 -9.95 -2.63 6.45
CA GLY A 183 -9.94 -2.44 7.91
C GLY A 183 -11.28 -2.00 8.51
N VAL A 184 -12.38 -2.05 7.75
CA VAL A 184 -13.71 -1.71 8.27
C VAL A 184 -14.17 -2.75 9.28
N THR A 185 -14.74 -2.29 10.39
CA THR A 185 -15.31 -3.12 11.46
C THR A 185 -16.77 -2.78 11.70
N GLU A 186 -17.53 -3.72 12.28
CA GLU A 186 -18.92 -3.46 12.70
C GLU A 186 -18.94 -2.38 13.79
N GLY A 187 -19.85 -1.42 13.68
CA GLY A 187 -19.93 -0.23 14.53
C GLY A 187 -19.08 0.95 14.05
N ALA A 188 -18.26 0.80 13.00
CA ALA A 188 -17.54 1.92 12.40
C ALA A 188 -18.52 2.99 11.85
N VAL A 189 -18.14 4.26 11.99
CA VAL A 189 -18.94 5.41 11.55
C VAL A 189 -18.30 6.05 10.33
N PHE A 190 -19.13 6.33 9.33
CA PHE A 190 -18.75 6.98 8.09
C PHE A 190 -19.57 8.25 7.89
N LEU A 191 -18.90 9.32 7.47
CA LEU A 191 -19.53 10.57 7.07
C LEU A 191 -19.78 10.53 5.56
N VAL A 192 -20.98 10.88 5.13
CA VAL A 192 -21.30 11.14 3.73
C VAL A 192 -21.08 12.61 3.47
N ARG A 193 -20.38 12.94 2.39
CA ARG A 193 -20.07 14.31 2.02
C ARG A 193 -20.38 14.59 0.57
N ASP A 194 -20.77 15.82 0.30
CA ASP A 194 -20.90 16.32 -1.07
C ASP A 194 -19.55 16.43 -1.77
N GLU A 195 -19.59 16.56 -3.09
CA GLU A 195 -18.43 16.96 -3.89
C GLU A 195 -18.07 18.40 -3.51
N GLY A 196 -17.12 18.53 -2.58
CA GLY A 196 -16.62 19.84 -2.15
C GLY A 196 -15.98 20.62 -3.31
N GLU A 197 -15.75 21.91 -3.07
CA GLU A 197 -15.32 22.82 -4.12
C GLU A 197 -13.83 22.67 -4.44
N VAL A 198 -13.48 22.64 -5.73
CA VAL A 198 -12.09 22.63 -6.19
C VAL A 198 -11.69 24.05 -6.58
N LEU A 199 -10.77 24.63 -5.80
CA LEU A 199 -10.16 25.90 -6.16
C LEU A 199 -9.13 25.66 -7.25
N ARG A 200 -9.37 26.23 -8.43
CA ARG A 200 -8.44 26.13 -9.57
C ARG A 200 -7.87 27.50 -9.90
N ASP A 201 -6.58 27.54 -10.14
CA ASP A 201 -5.93 28.70 -10.72
C ASP A 201 -6.44 28.92 -12.15
N PRO A 202 -6.99 30.11 -12.47
CA PRO A 202 -7.63 30.36 -13.76
C PRO A 202 -6.64 30.44 -14.92
N ASP A 203 -5.37 30.74 -14.67
CA ASP A 203 -4.34 30.94 -15.71
C ASP A 203 -3.62 29.63 -16.06
N THR A 204 -3.38 28.78 -15.06
CA THR A 204 -2.59 27.55 -15.18
C THR A 204 -3.44 26.28 -15.16
N GLY A 205 -4.68 26.35 -14.63
CA GLY A 205 -5.54 25.20 -14.40
C GLY A 205 -5.11 24.32 -13.22
N GLU A 206 -4.07 24.72 -12.50
CA GLU A 206 -3.58 24.05 -11.28
C GLU A 206 -4.69 23.99 -10.23
N VAL A 207 -4.84 22.83 -9.58
CA VAL A 207 -5.71 22.72 -8.40
C VAL A 207 -4.96 23.32 -7.22
N LEU A 208 -5.39 24.50 -6.76
CA LEU A 208 -4.79 25.21 -5.65
C LEU A 208 -5.25 24.66 -4.31
N ASP A 209 -6.52 24.24 -4.24
CA ASP A 209 -7.10 23.68 -3.03
C ASP A 209 -8.33 22.81 -3.40
N ARG A 210 -8.71 21.93 -2.49
CA ARG A 210 -9.96 21.17 -2.55
C ARG A 210 -10.62 21.24 -1.19
N PHE A 211 -11.68 22.05 -1.10
CA PHE A 211 -12.49 22.13 0.09
C PHE A 211 -13.24 20.81 0.29
N GLU A 212 -13.31 20.35 1.53
CA GLU A 212 -14.18 19.22 1.87
C GLU A 212 -15.64 19.65 1.70
N GLY A 213 -16.46 18.78 1.12
CA GLY A 213 -17.90 19.00 1.06
C GLY A 213 -18.51 18.97 2.46
N GLU A 214 -19.67 19.61 2.60
CA GLU A 214 -20.45 19.55 3.83
C GLU A 214 -20.86 18.09 4.12
N THR A 215 -20.96 17.75 5.40
CA THR A 215 -21.46 16.44 5.82
C THR A 215 -22.97 16.41 5.66
N THR A 216 -23.46 15.58 4.74
CA THR A 216 -24.89 15.43 4.45
C THR A 216 -25.54 14.34 5.27
N ALA A 217 -24.76 13.31 5.66
CA ALA A 217 -25.26 12.19 6.44
C ALA A 217 -24.18 11.47 7.25
N THR A 218 -24.61 10.72 8.25
CA THR A 218 -23.76 9.84 9.07
C THR A 218 -24.29 8.41 8.98
N LEU A 219 -23.41 7.47 8.64
CA LEU A 219 -23.70 6.05 8.48
C LEU A 219 -22.97 5.22 9.53
N GLU A 220 -23.64 4.22 10.08
CA GLU A 220 -23.03 3.23 11.00
C GLU A 220 -23.02 1.85 10.35
N VAL A 221 -21.86 1.19 10.35
CA VAL A 221 -21.68 -0.14 9.80
C VAL A 221 -22.36 -1.18 10.68
N THR A 222 -23.31 -1.91 10.10
CA THR A 222 -24.07 -2.98 10.77
C THR A 222 -23.56 -4.38 10.44
N ARG A 223 -22.94 -4.57 9.28
CA ARG A 223 -22.38 -5.85 8.84
C ARG A 223 -21.28 -5.64 7.83
N VAL A 224 -20.14 -6.31 8.03
CA VAL A 224 -18.99 -6.24 7.12
C VAL A 224 -18.89 -7.49 6.26
N ARG A 225 -18.55 -7.32 4.98
CA ARG A 225 -18.04 -8.38 4.09
C ARG A 225 -16.64 -8.01 3.61
N GLU A 226 -16.01 -8.92 2.88
CA GLU A 226 -14.65 -8.73 2.40
C GLU A 226 -14.45 -7.40 1.66
N LYS A 227 -15.34 -7.05 0.71
CA LYS A 227 -15.22 -5.86 -0.16
C LYS A 227 -16.29 -4.78 0.04
N VAL A 228 -17.30 -5.04 0.86
CA VAL A 228 -18.45 -4.14 1.05
C VAL A 228 -18.93 -4.19 2.49
N SER A 229 -19.55 -3.11 2.94
CA SER A 229 -20.19 -3.03 4.26
C SER A 229 -21.61 -2.54 4.14
N TYR A 230 -22.48 -3.12 4.96
CA TYR A 230 -23.89 -2.74 5.08
C TYR A 230 -24.03 -1.75 6.22
N CYS A 231 -24.61 -0.60 5.94
CA CYS A 231 -24.76 0.50 6.87
C CYS A 231 -26.23 0.83 7.09
N LYS A 232 -26.51 1.46 8.24
CA LYS A 232 -27.77 2.15 8.52
C LYS A 232 -27.50 3.65 8.59
N LEU A 233 -28.49 4.45 8.22
CA LEU A 233 -28.47 5.89 8.42
C LEU A 233 -28.64 6.20 9.92
N VAL A 234 -27.76 7.03 10.47
CA VAL A 234 -27.81 7.49 11.86
C VAL A 234 -28.36 8.92 11.93
N ASP A 235 -27.86 9.79 11.07
CA ASP A 235 -28.21 11.20 11.03
C ASP A 235 -28.07 11.75 9.60
N GLY A 236 -28.83 12.82 9.29
CA GLY A 236 -28.82 13.49 8.00
C GLY A 236 -29.76 12.88 6.95
N GLU A 237 -29.48 13.19 5.68
CA GLU A 237 -30.33 12.82 4.54
C GLU A 237 -30.00 11.41 4.02
N LEU A 238 -30.95 10.77 3.33
CA LEU A 238 -30.70 9.47 2.73
C LEU A 238 -29.73 9.66 1.55
N PRO A 239 -28.52 9.05 1.57
CA PRO A 239 -27.55 9.25 0.50
C PRO A 239 -28.00 8.59 -0.80
N GLU A 240 -27.43 9.04 -1.91
CA GLU A 240 -27.62 8.48 -3.23
C GLU A 240 -26.45 7.57 -3.63
N ARG A 241 -26.67 6.75 -4.66
CA ARG A 241 -25.60 5.91 -5.21
C ARG A 241 -24.58 6.81 -5.91
N GLY A 242 -23.34 6.77 -5.43
CA GLY A 242 -22.24 7.58 -5.94
C GLY A 242 -21.66 8.50 -4.86
N ASP A 243 -22.45 8.82 -3.83
CA ASP A 243 -22.02 9.74 -2.78
C ASP A 243 -20.75 9.25 -2.09
N ARG A 244 -19.82 10.19 -1.83
CA ARG A 244 -18.55 9.92 -1.19
C ARG A 244 -18.77 9.66 0.28
N VAL A 245 -18.13 8.61 0.79
CA VAL A 245 -18.08 8.32 2.22
C VAL A 245 -16.64 8.35 2.70
N GLU A 246 -16.43 8.85 3.90
CA GLU A 246 -15.12 8.86 4.56
C GLU A 246 -15.25 8.36 5.99
N SER A 247 -14.24 7.61 6.45
CA SER A 247 -14.19 7.18 7.85
C SER A 247 -14.09 8.40 8.74
N GLN A 248 -14.92 8.47 9.78
CA GLN A 248 -14.73 9.46 10.83
C GLN A 248 -13.41 9.18 11.54
N SER A 249 -12.40 10.02 11.33
CA SER A 249 -11.12 9.95 12.04
C SER A 249 -11.40 10.01 13.55
N LEU A 250 -10.83 9.07 14.31
CA LEU A 250 -10.87 9.07 15.79
C LEU A 250 -10.05 10.22 16.38
#